data_AF-A0A931WC97-F1
#
_entry.id   AF-A0A931WC97-F1
#
_cell.length_a   1.000
_cell.length_b   1.000
_cell.length_c   1.000
_cell.angle_alpha   90.00
_cell.angle_beta   90.00
_cell.angle_gamma   90.00
#
_symmetry.space_group_name_H-M   'P 1'
#
loop_
_entity.id
_entity.type
_entity.pdbx_description
1 polymer ?
#
loop_
_entity_poly.entity_id
_entity_poly.type
_entity_poly.pdbx_seq_one_letter_code
_entity_poly.pdbx_strand_id
1 'polypeptide(L)'
;MPKQKKKSAHDVFDKYIAPKIVGDTSQQTIEIFCELDYNNFYDLAKKYRLEERQVSSLIGFKDEFLVLVLITQIIEEDNLEDSFYCKKVTANEKSGLSARTIKIDDKDVILTIGGDCVIFRKSDNKPLMIIECKEYIDMIRMKELIGESRVIKDEISNSVNLLDDVTFCVFSEVLELTEGWAQLFHHSDLKHNIDEIFVIRDGKRKDKRQKPVKENLERFKEYIRDFLAVATRKIPLS
;
A
#
# COMPACT_ATOMS: atom_id res chain seq x y z
N MET A 1 -16.32 35.40 17.30
CA MET A 1 -16.09 33.97 17.55
C MET A 1 -14.88 33.52 16.74
N PRO A 2 -13.86 32.90 17.33
CA PRO A 2 -12.75 32.36 16.54
C PRO A 2 -13.32 31.25 15.64
N LYS A 3 -13.09 31.34 14.33
CA LYS A 3 -13.50 30.31 13.36
C LYS A 3 -12.84 28.99 13.79
N GLN A 4 -13.64 28.01 14.21
CA GLN A 4 -13.14 26.64 14.39
C GLN A 4 -12.53 26.19 13.06
N LYS A 5 -11.20 26.02 13.04
CA LYS A 5 -10.48 25.51 11.87
C LYS A 5 -11.10 24.15 11.53
N LYS A 6 -11.65 23.99 10.33
CA LYS A 6 -12.13 22.67 9.85
C LYS A 6 -10.96 21.69 10.03
N LYS A 7 -11.17 20.62 10.80
CA LYS A 7 -10.14 19.59 11.00
C LYS A 7 -10.00 18.79 9.71
N SER A 8 -8.77 18.52 9.29
CA SER A 8 -8.53 17.65 8.14
C SER A 8 -8.64 16.18 8.54
N ALA A 9 -8.90 15.29 7.57
CA ALA A 9 -8.88 13.85 7.82
C ALA A 9 -7.51 13.38 8.34
N HIS A 10 -6.42 13.97 7.83
CA HIS A 10 -5.05 13.70 8.25
C HIS A 10 -4.84 14.06 9.73
N ASP A 11 -5.24 15.26 10.16
CA ASP A 11 -5.13 15.68 11.58
C ASP A 11 -5.94 14.76 12.51
N VAL A 12 -7.08 14.25 12.04
CA VAL A 12 -7.90 13.30 12.80
C VAL A 12 -7.23 11.94 12.87
N PHE A 13 -6.65 11.48 11.76
CA PHE A 13 -5.92 10.22 11.68
C PHE A 13 -4.72 10.21 12.65
N ASP A 14 -3.80 11.15 12.48
CA ASP A 14 -2.55 11.22 13.26
C ASP A 14 -2.81 11.31 14.75
N LYS A 15 -3.85 12.06 15.15
CA LYS A 15 -4.10 12.35 16.55
C LYS A 15 -4.87 11.24 17.27
N TYR A 16 -5.76 10.53 16.58
CA TYR A 16 -6.73 9.64 17.26
C TYR A 16 -6.70 8.20 16.79
N ILE A 17 -6.12 7.92 15.62
CA ILE A 17 -6.09 6.59 15.01
C ILE A 17 -4.66 6.05 15.01
N ALA A 18 -3.71 6.76 14.38
CA ALA A 18 -2.33 6.28 14.23
C ALA A 18 -1.69 5.76 15.55
N PRO A 19 -1.82 6.46 16.70
CA PRO A 19 -1.22 5.99 17.96
C PRO A 19 -1.90 4.76 18.56
N LYS A 20 -3.08 4.39 18.08
CA LYS A 20 -3.86 3.25 18.58
C LYS A 20 -3.69 1.99 17.77
N ILE A 21 -3.05 2.07 16.60
CA ILE A 21 -2.93 0.95 15.67
C ILE A 21 -1.50 0.39 15.61
N VAL A 22 -0.55 1.03 16.29
CA VAL A 22 0.87 0.64 16.31
C VAL A 22 1.18 -0.07 17.63
N GLY A 23 1.66 -1.32 17.55
CA GLY A 23 2.27 -2.03 18.67
C GLY A 23 3.80 -1.90 18.64
N ASP A 24 4.49 -2.52 19.60
CA ASP A 24 5.97 -2.48 19.66
C ASP A 24 6.62 -3.38 18.59
N THR A 25 5.86 -4.36 18.09
CA THR A 25 6.29 -5.31 17.05
C THR A 25 5.23 -5.38 15.95
N SER A 26 5.62 -5.81 14.76
CA SER A 26 4.74 -6.16 13.64
C SER A 26 3.64 -7.13 14.07
N GLN A 27 3.95 -8.09 14.95
CA GLN A 27 2.95 -9.03 15.48
C GLN A 27 1.90 -8.32 16.35
N GLN A 28 2.35 -7.49 17.30
CA GLN A 28 1.44 -6.73 18.15
C GLN A 28 0.61 -5.73 17.34
N THR A 29 1.21 -5.08 16.34
CA THR A 29 0.50 -4.19 15.40
C THR A 29 -0.61 -4.94 14.67
N ILE A 30 -0.35 -6.16 14.17
CA ILE A 30 -1.39 -7.02 13.56
C ILE A 30 -2.50 -7.34 14.57
N GLU A 31 -2.15 -7.74 15.78
CA GLU A 31 -3.12 -8.09 16.83
C GLU A 31 -4.02 -6.92 17.20
N ILE A 32 -3.44 -5.75 17.45
CA ILE A 32 -4.16 -4.51 17.70
C ILE A 32 -5.09 -4.20 16.52
N PHE A 33 -4.58 -4.26 15.30
CA PHE A 33 -5.35 -3.91 14.11
C PHE A 33 -6.55 -4.85 13.89
N CYS A 34 -6.38 -6.15 14.10
CA CYS A 34 -7.45 -7.14 14.02
C CYS A 34 -8.55 -6.93 15.07
N GLU A 35 -8.25 -6.30 16.20
CA GLU A 35 -9.24 -6.02 17.24
C GLU A 35 -10.08 -4.76 16.95
N LEU A 36 -9.58 -3.85 16.11
CA LEU A 36 -10.24 -2.58 15.81
C LEU A 36 -11.60 -2.80 15.13
N ASP A 37 -12.64 -2.24 15.75
CA ASP A 37 -13.94 -2.11 15.11
C ASP A 37 -13.88 -1.04 14.02
N TYR A 38 -14.15 -1.44 12.78
CA TYR A 38 -14.18 -0.54 11.63
C TYR A 38 -15.19 0.60 11.77
N ASN A 39 -16.25 0.40 12.56
CA ASN A 39 -17.20 1.46 12.86
C ASN A 39 -16.54 2.63 13.61
N ASN A 40 -15.44 2.39 14.34
CA ASN A 40 -14.72 3.46 15.04
C ASN A 40 -14.19 4.52 14.08
N PHE A 41 -13.74 4.15 12.87
CA PHE A 41 -13.25 5.13 11.89
C PHE A 41 -14.39 6.00 11.35
N TYR A 42 -15.52 5.39 11.01
CA TYR A 42 -16.71 6.11 10.54
C TYR A 42 -17.34 6.97 11.64
N ASP A 43 -17.36 6.49 12.89
CA ASP A 43 -17.93 7.22 14.01
C ASP A 43 -17.01 8.36 14.47
N LEU A 44 -15.68 8.18 14.39
CA LEU A 44 -14.73 9.29 14.51
C LEU A 44 -14.95 10.33 13.41
N ALA A 45 -15.14 9.90 12.16
CA ALA A 45 -15.41 10.79 11.05
C ALA A 45 -16.70 11.62 11.29
N LYS A 46 -17.79 10.97 11.75
CA LYS A 46 -19.03 11.64 12.15
C LYS A 46 -18.80 12.60 13.31
N LYS A 47 -18.09 12.18 14.37
CA LYS A 47 -17.79 12.99 15.57
C LYS A 47 -17.08 14.30 15.19
N TYR A 48 -16.16 14.26 14.23
CA TYR A 48 -15.43 15.43 13.75
C TYR A 48 -16.06 16.11 12.54
N ARG A 49 -17.27 15.68 12.12
CA ARG A 49 -18.03 16.24 11.01
C ARG A 49 -17.23 16.31 9.70
N LEU A 50 -16.48 15.24 9.43
CA LEU A 50 -15.75 15.08 8.17
C LEU A 50 -16.74 14.95 7.00
N GLU A 51 -16.44 15.59 5.88
CA GLU A 51 -17.21 15.44 4.64
C GLU A 51 -16.98 14.04 4.03
N GLU A 52 -17.88 13.55 3.18
CA GLU A 52 -17.82 12.18 2.63
C GLU A 52 -16.46 11.85 2.00
N ARG A 53 -15.91 12.78 1.22
CA ARG A 53 -14.57 12.64 0.63
C ARG A 53 -13.47 12.49 1.70
N GLN A 54 -13.58 13.22 2.81
CA GLN A 54 -12.65 13.13 3.93
C GLN A 54 -12.79 11.83 4.71
N VAL A 55 -13.99 11.22 4.74
CA VAL A 55 -14.18 9.88 5.32
C VAL A 55 -13.43 8.84 4.50
N SER A 56 -13.56 8.86 3.18
CA SER A 56 -12.79 7.96 2.30
C SER A 56 -11.28 8.17 2.46
N SER A 57 -10.82 9.42 2.55
CA SER A 57 -9.39 9.70 2.82
C SER A 57 -8.94 9.16 4.16
N LEU A 58 -9.75 9.23 5.22
CA LEU A 58 -9.42 8.70 6.53
C LEU A 58 -9.19 7.17 6.48
N ILE A 59 -10.00 6.46 5.71
CA ILE A 59 -9.88 5.01 5.52
C ILE A 59 -8.64 4.69 4.69
N GLY A 60 -8.41 5.42 3.59
CA GLY A 60 -7.20 5.26 2.78
C GLY A 60 -5.91 5.47 3.58
N PHE A 61 -5.83 6.54 4.38
CA PHE A 61 -4.67 6.80 5.23
C PHE A 61 -4.37 5.66 6.22
N LYS A 62 -5.42 4.99 6.72
CA LYS A 62 -5.26 3.85 7.62
C LYS A 62 -4.55 2.68 6.95
N ASP A 63 -4.95 2.31 5.73
CA ASP A 63 -4.34 1.18 5.02
C ASP A 63 -2.88 1.47 4.65
N GLU A 64 -2.64 2.64 4.06
CA GLU A 64 -1.30 3.10 3.70
C GLU A 64 -0.37 3.13 4.92
N PHE A 65 -0.87 3.67 6.05
CA PHE A 65 -0.10 3.75 7.29
C PHE A 65 0.15 2.38 7.91
N LEU A 66 -0.85 1.49 7.94
CA LEU A 66 -0.67 0.14 8.46
C LEU A 66 0.41 -0.61 7.68
N VAL A 67 0.33 -0.60 6.34
CA VAL A 67 1.29 -1.28 5.47
C VAL A 67 2.70 -0.72 5.68
N LEU A 68 2.84 0.61 5.70
CA LEU A 68 4.12 1.27 5.96
C LEU A 68 4.70 0.89 7.33
N VAL A 69 3.89 0.91 8.39
CA VAL A 69 4.32 0.55 9.75
C VAL A 69 4.75 -0.91 9.81
N LEU A 70 3.93 -1.83 9.29
CA LEU A 70 4.26 -3.26 9.33
C LEU A 70 5.58 -3.56 8.64
N ILE A 71 5.79 -3.00 7.44
CA ILE A 71 7.04 -3.21 6.70
C ILE A 71 8.23 -2.61 7.43
N THR A 72 8.08 -1.40 8.00
CA THR A 72 9.14 -0.75 8.77
C THR A 72 9.52 -1.59 9.98
N GLN A 73 8.53 -2.08 10.74
CA GLN A 73 8.76 -2.95 11.88
C GLN A 73 9.39 -4.29 11.49
N ILE A 74 9.00 -4.89 10.35
CA ILE A 74 9.63 -6.12 9.84
C ILE A 74 11.11 -5.87 9.53
N ILE A 75 11.43 -4.76 8.87
CA ILE A 75 12.83 -4.39 8.56
C ILE A 75 13.64 -4.23 9.85
N GLU A 76 13.08 -3.59 10.88
CA GLU A 76 13.73 -3.41 12.19
C GLU A 76 13.88 -4.72 12.96
N GLU A 77 12.82 -5.53 13.04
CA GLU A 77 12.83 -6.83 13.73
C GLU A 77 13.86 -7.80 13.15
N ASP A 78 14.03 -7.78 11.83
CA ASP A 78 14.93 -8.65 11.11
C ASP A 78 16.36 -8.04 10.99
N ASN A 79 16.62 -6.88 11.60
CA ASN A 79 17.90 -6.14 11.58
C ASN A 79 18.38 -5.79 10.16
N LEU A 80 17.47 -5.28 9.33
CA LEU A 80 17.69 -5.01 7.91
C LEU A 80 17.73 -3.51 7.58
N GLU A 81 17.75 -2.62 8.57
CA GLU A 81 17.68 -1.15 8.42
C GLU A 81 18.86 -0.56 7.64
N ASP A 82 20.01 -1.25 7.65
CA ASP A 82 21.18 -0.85 6.87
C ASP A 82 21.06 -1.24 5.39
N SER A 83 20.17 -2.18 5.07
CA SER A 83 19.99 -2.69 3.71
C SER A 83 18.75 -2.12 3.02
N PHE A 84 17.66 -1.89 3.76
CA PHE A 84 16.37 -1.51 3.19
C PHE A 84 15.65 -0.44 4.00
N TYR A 85 14.68 0.20 3.35
CA TYR A 85 13.71 1.09 3.99
C TYR A 85 12.40 1.13 3.19
N CYS A 86 11.22 1.37 3.81
CA CYS A 86 9.99 1.74 3.08
C CYS A 86 9.66 3.23 3.28
N LYS A 87 9.07 3.84 2.24
CA LYS A 87 8.36 5.11 2.34
C LYS A 87 7.16 5.15 1.38
N LYS A 88 6.22 6.05 1.65
CA LYS A 88 5.21 6.47 0.66
C LYS A 88 5.85 7.30 -0.45
N VAL A 89 5.43 7.05 -1.69
CA VAL A 89 5.89 7.75 -2.89
C VAL A 89 4.67 8.33 -3.61
N THR A 90 4.71 9.61 -3.95
CA THR A 90 3.59 10.25 -4.68
C THR A 90 4.04 10.55 -6.10
N ALA A 91 3.18 10.30 -7.10
CA ALA A 91 3.45 10.59 -8.50
C ALA A 91 3.51 12.12 -8.77
N ASN A 92 4.64 12.75 -8.42
CA ASN A 92 4.94 14.15 -8.72
C ASN A 92 6.45 14.37 -8.81
N GLU A 93 6.86 15.54 -9.27
CA GLU A 93 8.27 15.91 -9.50
C GLU A 93 9.17 15.82 -8.27
N LYS A 94 8.61 15.89 -7.05
CA LYS A 94 9.39 15.94 -5.80
C LYS A 94 9.62 14.58 -5.15
N SER A 95 8.64 13.67 -5.26
CA SER A 95 8.65 12.42 -4.51
C SER A 95 8.31 11.18 -5.34
N GLY A 96 8.08 11.33 -6.65
CA GLY A 96 7.76 10.24 -7.55
C GLY A 96 8.96 9.41 -7.95
N LEU A 97 8.73 8.17 -8.37
CA LEU A 97 9.74 7.34 -9.02
C LEU A 97 9.82 7.76 -10.48
N SER A 98 11.00 8.20 -10.93
CA SER A 98 11.23 8.51 -12.34
C SER A 98 10.96 7.26 -13.17
N ALA A 99 10.05 7.43 -14.13
CA ALA A 99 9.48 6.33 -14.87
C ALA A 99 9.91 6.45 -16.34
N ARG A 100 9.51 7.53 -17.02
CA ARG A 100 9.76 7.68 -18.45
C ARG A 100 9.99 9.13 -18.83
N THR A 101 10.98 9.38 -19.67
CA THR A 101 11.16 10.69 -20.30
C THR A 101 10.34 10.79 -21.57
N ILE A 102 9.57 11.86 -21.71
CA ILE A 102 8.80 12.21 -22.91
C ILE A 102 9.19 13.61 -23.40
N LYS A 103 8.89 13.93 -24.66
CA LYS A 103 9.07 15.29 -25.20
C LYS A 103 7.74 16.03 -25.25
N ILE A 104 7.70 17.23 -24.69
CA ILE A 104 6.59 18.18 -24.80
C ILE A 104 7.19 19.51 -25.24
N ASP A 105 6.76 20.04 -26.40
CA ASP A 105 7.27 21.29 -26.97
C ASP A 105 8.81 21.36 -27.03
N ASP A 106 9.42 20.29 -27.56
CA ASP A 106 10.88 20.09 -27.64
C ASP A 106 11.63 20.08 -26.30
N LYS A 107 10.92 20.01 -25.17
CA LYS A 107 11.50 19.85 -23.83
C LYS A 107 11.28 18.44 -23.31
N ASP A 108 12.33 17.88 -22.74
CA ASP A 108 12.25 16.61 -22.03
C ASP A 108 11.52 16.80 -20.70
N VAL A 109 10.48 16.01 -20.47
CA VAL A 109 9.67 15.96 -19.24
C VAL A 109 9.73 14.54 -18.71
N ILE A 110 10.05 14.38 -17.43
CA ILE A 110 10.10 13.08 -16.77
C ILE A 110 8.74 12.79 -16.16
N LEU A 111 8.07 11.78 -16.69
CA LEU A 111 6.91 11.17 -16.05
C LEU A 111 7.36 10.38 -14.83
N THR A 112 6.60 10.50 -13.75
CA THR A 112 6.85 9.80 -12.50
C THR A 112 5.67 8.92 -12.12
N ILE A 113 5.93 7.85 -11.39
CA ILE A 113 4.91 6.99 -10.78
C ILE A 113 4.91 7.15 -9.26
N GLY A 114 3.79 6.81 -8.64
CA GLY A 114 3.61 6.77 -7.19
C GLY A 114 3.56 5.34 -6.68
N GLY A 115 3.44 5.21 -5.36
CA GLY A 115 3.23 3.95 -4.65
C GLY A 115 2.87 4.23 -3.21
N ASP A 116 1.82 3.60 -2.70
CA ASP A 116 1.34 3.83 -1.33
C ASP A 116 2.38 3.42 -0.27
N CYS A 117 3.05 2.28 -0.46
CA CYS A 117 4.36 1.97 0.18
C CYS A 117 5.31 1.40 -0.87
N VAL A 118 6.53 1.89 -0.87
CA VAL A 118 7.60 1.41 -1.74
C VAL A 118 8.80 1.01 -0.88
N ILE A 119 9.24 -0.23 -1.03
CA ILE A 119 10.45 -0.78 -0.39
C ILE A 119 11.64 -0.47 -1.29
N PHE A 120 12.69 0.08 -0.71
CA PHE A 120 13.92 0.44 -1.40
C PHE A 120 15.12 -0.32 -0.83
N ARG A 121 16.08 -0.61 -1.71
CA ARG A 121 17.45 -0.90 -1.30
C ARG A 121 18.18 0.40 -0.98
N LYS A 122 18.85 0.44 0.17
CA LYS A 122 19.49 1.65 0.70
C LYS A 122 20.74 2.05 -0.07
N SER A 123 21.52 1.08 -0.56
CA SER A 123 22.83 1.33 -1.20
C SER A 123 22.75 2.19 -2.46
N ASP A 124 21.67 2.07 -3.24
CA ASP A 124 21.49 2.74 -4.52
C ASP A 124 20.11 3.37 -4.70
N ASN A 125 19.31 3.37 -3.63
CA ASN A 125 17.95 3.90 -3.65
C ASN A 125 17.05 3.23 -4.71
N LYS A 126 17.34 1.98 -5.08
CA LYS A 126 16.55 1.24 -6.07
C LYS A 126 15.22 0.78 -5.45
N PRO A 127 14.06 1.11 -6.04
CA PRO A 127 12.78 0.54 -5.63
C PRO A 127 12.76 -0.96 -5.96
N LEU A 128 12.40 -1.78 -4.99
CA LEU A 128 12.34 -3.23 -5.11
C LEU A 128 10.91 -3.76 -5.13
N MET A 129 10.01 -3.13 -4.37
CA MET A 129 8.61 -3.49 -4.31
C MET A 129 7.76 -2.23 -4.20
N ILE A 130 6.68 -2.17 -4.99
CA ILE A 130 5.61 -1.17 -4.91
C ILE A 130 4.37 -1.89 -4.41
N ILE A 131 3.71 -1.32 -3.40
CA ILE A 131 2.46 -1.81 -2.84
C ILE A 131 1.41 -0.72 -2.96
N GLU A 132 0.35 -1.01 -3.70
CA GLU A 132 -0.83 -0.16 -3.82
C GLU A 132 -1.88 -0.57 -2.77
N CYS A 133 -2.40 0.40 -2.02
CA CYS A 133 -3.39 0.18 -0.98
C CYS A 133 -4.79 0.56 -1.50
N LYS A 134 -5.75 -0.35 -1.39
CA LYS A 134 -7.14 -0.10 -1.82
C LYS A 134 -8.13 -0.55 -0.74
N GLU A 135 -9.07 0.31 -0.37
CA GLU A 135 -10.16 -0.08 0.55
C GLU A 135 -10.92 -1.31 0.03
N TYR A 136 -11.08 -1.45 -1.29
CA TYR A 136 -11.70 -2.61 -1.92
C TYR A 136 -11.26 -2.73 -3.38
N ILE A 137 -11.33 -3.95 -3.91
CA ILE A 137 -11.07 -4.21 -5.33
C ILE A 137 -12.34 -4.76 -5.98
N ASP A 138 -12.92 -3.98 -6.90
CA ASP A 138 -13.96 -4.41 -7.82
C ASP A 138 -13.40 -4.58 -9.25
N MET A 139 -14.26 -4.90 -10.22
CA MET A 139 -13.85 -5.09 -11.61
C MET A 139 -13.26 -3.83 -12.27
N ILE A 140 -13.63 -2.63 -11.82
CA ILE A 140 -13.08 -1.38 -12.35
C ILE A 140 -11.68 -1.16 -11.78
N ARG A 141 -11.56 -1.26 -10.45
CA ARG A 141 -10.29 -1.12 -9.73
C ARG A 141 -9.28 -2.17 -10.17
N MET A 142 -9.72 -3.39 -10.46
CA MET A 142 -8.86 -4.43 -11.02
C MET A 142 -8.24 -4.01 -12.36
N LYS A 143 -9.03 -3.41 -13.26
CA LYS A 143 -8.53 -2.93 -14.56
C LYS A 143 -7.54 -1.79 -14.40
N GLU A 144 -7.77 -0.89 -13.45
CA GLU A 144 -6.85 0.20 -13.11
C GLU A 144 -5.51 -0.37 -12.63
N LEU A 145 -5.54 -1.31 -11.68
CA LEU A 145 -4.36 -1.98 -11.13
C LEU A 145 -3.57 -2.77 -12.19
N ILE A 146 -4.26 -3.45 -13.11
CA ILE A 146 -3.62 -4.12 -14.26
C ILE A 146 -2.97 -3.08 -15.20
N GLY A 147 -3.63 -1.94 -15.42
CA GLY A 147 -3.06 -0.85 -16.21
C GLY A 147 -1.77 -0.33 -15.58
N GLU A 148 -1.79 -0.09 -14.27
CA GLU A 148 -0.62 0.37 -13.50
C GLU A 148 0.52 -0.66 -13.51
N SER A 149 0.22 -1.93 -13.24
CA SER A 149 1.23 -3.00 -13.23
C SER A 149 1.91 -3.16 -14.60
N ARG A 150 1.15 -3.06 -15.70
CA ARG A 150 1.68 -3.13 -17.07
C ARG A 150 2.55 -1.94 -17.41
N VAL A 151 2.10 -0.73 -17.06
CA VAL A 151 2.91 0.48 -17.27
C VAL A 151 4.26 0.31 -16.56
N ILE A 152 4.25 -0.14 -15.31
CA ILE A 152 5.47 -0.33 -14.52
C ILE A 152 6.38 -1.43 -15.10
N LYS A 153 5.81 -2.61 -15.42
CA LYS A 153 6.61 -3.80 -15.78
C LYS A 153 6.92 -3.97 -17.25
N ASP A 154 6.03 -3.58 -18.15
CA ASP A 154 6.18 -3.82 -19.59
C ASP A 154 6.70 -2.57 -20.31
N GLU A 155 6.11 -1.41 -20.02
CA GLU A 155 6.34 -0.19 -20.80
C GLU A 155 7.52 0.64 -20.25
N ILE A 156 7.67 0.67 -18.94
CA ILE A 156 8.57 1.62 -18.26
C ILE A 156 9.85 0.97 -17.75
N SER A 157 9.83 -0.30 -17.33
CA SER A 157 11.03 -1.05 -16.92
C SER A 157 12.22 -0.79 -17.88
N ASN A 158 11.98 -1.00 -19.17
CA ASN A 158 12.98 -0.82 -20.23
C ASN A 158 13.37 0.65 -20.55
N SER A 159 12.67 1.65 -19.99
CA SER A 159 12.82 3.07 -20.36
C SER A 159 13.73 3.84 -19.40
N VAL A 160 13.69 3.50 -18.11
CA VAL A 160 14.55 4.05 -17.06
C VAL A 160 14.83 2.91 -16.09
N ASN A 161 16.07 2.39 -16.06
CA ASN A 161 16.56 1.22 -15.30
C ASN A 161 16.28 1.22 -13.76
N LEU A 162 15.47 2.15 -13.26
CA LEU A 162 15.02 2.25 -11.87
C LEU A 162 13.99 1.17 -11.51
N LEU A 163 13.13 0.74 -12.46
CA LEU A 163 11.98 -0.12 -12.20
C LEU A 163 12.13 -1.56 -12.71
N ASP A 164 13.29 -1.89 -13.29
CA ASP A 164 13.59 -3.26 -13.71
C ASP A 164 13.50 -4.24 -12.52
N ASP A 165 12.75 -5.32 -12.74
CA ASP A 165 12.46 -6.38 -11.76
C ASP A 165 11.72 -5.91 -10.49
N VAL A 166 11.04 -4.76 -10.52
CA VAL A 166 10.24 -4.31 -9.38
C VAL A 166 9.04 -5.24 -9.17
N THR A 167 8.84 -5.64 -7.92
CA THR A 167 7.66 -6.40 -7.50
C THR A 167 6.48 -5.43 -7.33
N PHE A 168 5.31 -5.75 -7.88
CA PHE A 168 4.10 -4.96 -7.79
C PHE A 168 3.01 -5.75 -7.07
N CYS A 169 2.67 -5.31 -5.85
CA CYS A 169 1.70 -5.95 -4.99
C CYS A 169 0.50 -5.02 -4.75
N VAL A 170 -0.62 -5.61 -4.37
CA VAL A 170 -1.80 -4.85 -3.93
C VAL A 170 -2.21 -5.31 -2.54
N PHE A 171 -2.40 -4.36 -1.64
CA PHE A 171 -2.99 -4.58 -0.34
C PHE A 171 -4.42 -4.05 -0.35
N SER A 172 -5.39 -4.88 0.01
CA SER A 172 -6.78 -4.44 0.06
C SER A 172 -7.55 -5.00 1.23
N GLU A 173 -8.56 -4.25 1.69
CA GLU A 173 -9.43 -4.76 2.72
C GLU A 173 -10.31 -5.89 2.20
N VAL A 174 -11.05 -5.66 1.12
CA VAL A 174 -12.03 -6.65 0.61
C VAL A 174 -11.94 -6.81 -0.91
N LEU A 175 -12.27 -8.02 -1.37
CA LEU A 175 -12.37 -8.35 -2.79
C LEU A 175 -13.85 -8.43 -3.20
N GLU A 176 -14.30 -7.48 -4.00
CA GLU A 176 -15.69 -7.36 -4.48
C GLU A 176 -15.82 -7.66 -5.97
N LEU A 177 -15.30 -8.81 -6.39
CA LEU A 177 -15.50 -9.30 -7.76
C LEU A 177 -16.89 -9.95 -7.90
N THR A 178 -17.44 -9.92 -9.11
CA THR A 178 -18.70 -10.60 -9.42
C THR A 178 -18.63 -12.10 -9.12
N GLU A 179 -19.75 -12.72 -8.75
CA GLU A 179 -19.82 -14.15 -8.42
C GLU A 179 -19.16 -15.00 -9.53
N GLY A 180 -18.34 -15.97 -9.13
CA GLY A 180 -17.49 -16.80 -10.01
C GLY A 180 -16.06 -16.25 -10.21
N TRP A 181 -15.88 -14.93 -10.30
CA TRP A 181 -14.55 -14.33 -10.53
C TRP A 181 -13.66 -14.42 -9.29
N ALA A 182 -14.21 -14.14 -8.10
CA ALA A 182 -13.46 -14.24 -6.85
C ALA A 182 -12.87 -15.65 -6.61
N GLN A 183 -13.61 -16.69 -7.01
CA GLN A 183 -13.18 -18.09 -6.86
C GLN A 183 -12.07 -18.47 -7.87
N LEU A 184 -12.11 -17.91 -9.07
CA LEU A 184 -11.12 -18.15 -10.11
C LEU A 184 -9.89 -17.24 -9.98
N PHE A 185 -9.97 -16.20 -9.16
CA PHE A 185 -8.99 -15.13 -9.10
C PHE A 185 -7.56 -15.62 -8.86
N HIS A 186 -7.37 -16.53 -7.90
CA HIS A 186 -6.07 -17.11 -7.58
C HIS A 186 -5.57 -18.13 -8.63
N HIS A 187 -6.45 -18.58 -9.52
CA HIS A 187 -6.18 -19.57 -10.57
C HIS A 187 -6.29 -18.99 -11.98
N SER A 188 -6.28 -17.66 -12.10
CA SER A 188 -6.50 -16.95 -13.36
C SER A 188 -5.34 -16.02 -13.68
N ASP A 189 -5.16 -15.77 -14.97
CA ASP A 189 -4.24 -14.76 -15.52
C ASP A 189 -4.77 -13.32 -15.35
N LEU A 190 -5.91 -13.15 -14.69
CA LEU A 190 -6.58 -11.86 -14.48
C LEU A 190 -5.73 -10.87 -13.70
N LYS A 191 -4.78 -11.34 -12.89
CA LYS A 191 -3.89 -10.46 -12.12
C LYS A 191 -2.78 -9.85 -12.97
N HIS A 192 -2.61 -10.27 -14.23
CA HIS A 192 -1.60 -9.84 -15.20
C HIS A 192 -0.55 -8.84 -14.68
N ASN A 193 0.68 -9.32 -14.47
CA ASN A 193 1.82 -8.54 -13.97
C ASN A 193 1.71 -8.01 -12.52
N ILE A 194 0.61 -8.22 -11.81
CA ILE A 194 0.53 -8.06 -10.35
C ILE A 194 1.05 -9.35 -9.68
N ASP A 195 2.08 -9.24 -8.84
CA ASP A 195 2.75 -10.39 -8.23
C ASP A 195 1.93 -11.03 -7.10
N GLU A 196 1.32 -10.21 -6.24
CA GLU A 196 0.45 -10.70 -5.18
C GLU A 196 -0.62 -9.67 -4.79
N ILE A 197 -1.77 -10.19 -4.36
CA ILE A 197 -2.91 -9.41 -3.88
C ILE A 197 -3.32 -9.94 -2.51
N PHE A 198 -3.15 -9.11 -1.50
CA PHE A 198 -3.51 -9.38 -0.12
C PHE A 198 -4.91 -8.83 0.15
N VAL A 199 -5.80 -9.69 0.64
CA VAL A 199 -7.16 -9.34 1.01
C VAL A 199 -7.32 -9.64 2.49
N ILE A 200 -7.47 -8.61 3.32
CA ILE A 200 -7.39 -8.77 4.78
C ILE A 200 -8.74 -8.96 5.47
N ARG A 201 -9.87 -8.78 4.79
CA ARG A 201 -11.22 -8.98 5.31
C ARG A 201 -12.04 -9.83 4.35
N ASP A 202 -12.88 -10.69 4.93
CA ASP A 202 -13.93 -11.37 4.17
C ASP A 202 -15.10 -10.43 3.88
N GLY A 203 -15.95 -10.82 2.93
CA GLY A 203 -17.24 -10.17 2.65
C GLY A 203 -17.14 -8.91 1.80
N LYS A 204 -18.01 -7.93 2.09
CA LYS A 204 -18.17 -6.71 1.28
C LYS A 204 -17.76 -5.48 2.08
N ARG A 205 -17.37 -4.42 1.38
CA ARG A 205 -17.01 -3.10 1.93
C ARG A 205 -18.09 -2.57 2.87
N LYS A 206 -19.36 -2.80 2.52
CA LYS A 206 -20.52 -2.39 3.32
C LYS A 206 -20.64 -3.14 4.66
N ASP A 207 -20.00 -4.29 4.81
CA ASP A 207 -20.05 -5.15 5.99
C ASP A 207 -19.03 -4.67 7.04
N LYS A 208 -19.20 -3.43 7.50
CA LYS A 208 -18.27 -2.69 8.37
C LYS A 208 -18.02 -3.32 9.75
N ARG A 209 -18.71 -4.41 10.08
CA ARG A 209 -18.51 -5.17 11.33
C ARG A 209 -17.55 -6.34 11.17
N GLN A 210 -17.24 -6.72 9.94
CA GLN A 210 -16.24 -7.75 9.68
C GLN A 210 -14.86 -7.19 10.00
N LYS A 211 -14.20 -7.84 10.94
CA LYS A 211 -12.83 -7.53 11.34
C LYS A 211 -11.83 -8.09 10.33
N PRO A 212 -10.60 -7.55 10.27
CA PRO A 212 -9.51 -8.19 9.55
C PRO A 212 -9.28 -9.62 10.04
N VAL A 213 -9.03 -10.53 9.10
CA VAL A 213 -8.64 -11.92 9.33
C VAL A 213 -7.15 -11.93 9.65
N LYS A 214 -6.79 -12.34 10.88
CA LYS A 214 -5.42 -12.29 11.40
C LYS A 214 -4.46 -13.07 10.51
N GLU A 215 -4.87 -14.24 10.06
CA GLU A 215 -4.10 -15.14 9.21
C GLU A 215 -3.71 -14.48 7.87
N ASN A 216 -4.56 -13.60 7.33
CA ASN A 216 -4.26 -12.89 6.08
C ASN A 216 -3.19 -11.80 6.28
N LEU A 217 -3.18 -11.14 7.44
CA LEU A 217 -2.15 -10.17 7.80
C LEU A 217 -0.82 -10.85 8.16
N GLU A 218 -0.86 -12.00 8.82
CA GLU A 218 0.33 -12.82 9.08
C GLU A 218 0.93 -13.33 7.76
N ARG A 219 0.09 -13.75 6.80
CA ARG A 219 0.56 -14.10 5.45
C ARG A 219 1.22 -12.93 4.74
N PHE A 220 0.67 -11.72 4.87
CA PHE A 220 1.31 -10.52 4.32
C PHE A 220 2.68 -10.28 4.95
N LYS A 221 2.78 -10.34 6.28
CA LYS A 221 4.03 -10.21 7.01
C LYS A 221 5.10 -11.22 6.56
N GLU A 222 4.74 -12.50 6.48
CA GLU A 222 5.70 -13.54 6.06
C GLU A 222 6.12 -13.38 4.60
N TYR A 223 5.21 -12.96 3.72
CA TYR A 223 5.56 -12.63 2.34
C TYR A 223 6.61 -11.51 2.25
N ILE A 224 6.45 -10.45 3.04
CA ILE A 224 7.44 -9.36 3.10
C ILE A 224 8.78 -9.87 3.63
N ARG A 225 8.78 -10.69 4.68
CA ARG A 225 10.02 -11.28 5.23
C ARG A 225 10.75 -12.13 4.20
N ASP A 226 10.04 -13.04 3.55
CA ASP A 226 10.60 -13.89 2.51
C ASP A 226 11.16 -13.07 1.36
N PHE A 227 10.43 -12.04 0.92
CA PHE A 227 10.88 -11.12 -0.11
C PHE A 227 12.20 -10.44 0.27
N LEU A 228 12.28 -9.86 1.48
CA LEU A 228 13.48 -9.18 1.97
C LEU A 228 14.65 -10.15 2.12
N ALA A 229 14.43 -11.36 2.64
CA ALA A 229 15.45 -12.38 2.77
C ALA A 229 16.05 -12.79 1.41
N VAL A 230 15.21 -12.93 0.38
CA VAL A 230 15.66 -13.18 -0.99
C VAL A 230 16.42 -11.98 -1.56
N ALA A 231 15.93 -10.76 -1.32
CA ALA A 231 16.57 -9.53 -1.80
C ALA A 231 17.96 -9.34 -1.19
N THR A 232 18.15 -9.64 0.10
CA THR A 232 19.45 -9.58 0.78
C THR A 232 20.50 -10.46 0.12
N ARG A 233 20.12 -11.70 -0.28
CA ARG A 233 21.03 -12.63 -0.97
C ARG A 233 21.50 -12.14 -2.33
N LYS A 234 20.79 -11.18 -2.94
CA LYS A 234 21.14 -10.57 -4.23
C LYS A 234 22.01 -9.32 -4.09
N ILE A 235 22.31 -8.88 -2.87
CA ILE A 235 23.23 -7.76 -2.62
C ILE A 235 24.67 -8.30 -2.72
N PRO A 236 25.51 -7.78 -3.63
CA PRO A 236 26.91 -8.18 -3.70
C PRO A 236 27.60 -7.92 -2.36
N LEU A 237 28.32 -8.90 -1.83
CA LEU A 237 29.19 -8.68 -0.67
C LEU A 237 30.29 -7.70 -1.10
N SER A 238 30.33 -6.54 -0.46
CA SER A 238 31.38 -5.53 -0.62
C SER A 238 32.70 -6.00 -0.05
#